data_AF-A0A498HPP3-F1
#
_entry.id   AF-A0A498HPP3-F1
#
_cell.length_a   1.000
_cell.length_b   1.000
_cell.length_c   1.000
_cell.angle_alpha   90.00
_cell.angle_beta   90.00
_cell.angle_gamma   90.00
#
_symmetry.space_group_name_H-M   'P 1'
#
loop_
_entity.id
_entity.type
_entity.pdbx_description
1 polymer ?
#
loop_
_entity_poly.entity_id
_entity_poly.type
_entity_poly.pdbx_seq_one_letter_code
_entity_poly.pdbx_strand_id
1 'polypeptide(L)'
;MACSHLCFAFMTLMVTFCNAQGLHSATTLQSQHANSTHRKLLQQASCRAEEISISQTQIPGTGIPKYAVEIVNTCTSDCAPSQIHVHCGQFASAEVIPKSIFTRIADDDCLVIGGETLKSNDVISFTYFNTFKFPISFKSAHFC
;
A
#
# COMPACT_ATOMS: atom_id res chain seq x y z
N MET A 1 25.06 39.09 14.23
CA MET A 1 25.70 38.98 12.90
C MET A 1 27.05 38.32 13.07
N ALA A 2 27.13 37.02 12.76
CA ALA A 2 28.34 36.23 12.47
C ALA A 2 28.00 34.74 12.61
N CYS A 3 27.46 34.11 11.57
CA CYS A 3 27.47 32.65 11.43
C CYS A 3 27.09 32.24 9.99
N SER A 4 27.86 32.67 8.99
CA SER A 4 27.54 32.36 7.58
C SER A 4 28.73 32.30 6.62
N HIS A 5 29.96 32.09 7.11
CA HIS A 5 31.17 32.11 6.27
C HIS A 5 32.03 30.84 6.29
N LEU A 6 31.49 29.70 6.75
CA LEU A 6 32.26 28.43 6.82
C LEU A 6 31.73 27.26 5.98
N CYS A 7 30.73 27.45 5.12
CA CYS A 7 30.23 26.35 4.27
C CYS A 7 30.73 26.35 2.81
N PHE A 8 31.43 27.40 2.36
CA PHE A 8 31.80 27.55 0.94
C PHE A 8 33.25 27.14 0.59
N ALA A 9 34.02 26.58 1.52
CA ALA A 9 35.43 26.24 1.31
C ALA A 9 35.73 24.73 1.21
N PHE A 10 34.72 23.86 1.12
CA PHE A 10 34.92 22.38 1.09
C PHE A 10 34.69 21.73 -0.29
N MET A 11 34.52 22.52 -1.36
CA MET A 11 34.12 22.01 -2.69
C MET A 11 35.23 22.03 -3.75
N THR A 12 36.51 22.22 -3.40
CA THR A 12 37.58 22.41 -4.41
C THR A 12 38.87 21.60 -4.20
N LEU A 13 38.88 20.54 -3.39
CA LEU A 13 40.14 19.81 -3.10
C LEU A 13 40.10 18.28 -3.27
N MET A 14 39.45 17.79 -4.34
CA MET A 14 39.58 16.39 -4.81
C MET A 14 39.66 16.30 -6.34
N VAL A 15 40.43 17.21 -6.96
CA VAL A 15 40.78 17.12 -8.39
C VAL A 15 42.28 17.33 -8.55
N THR A 16 43.07 16.28 -8.33
CA THR A 16 44.38 16.16 -9.00
C THR A 16 44.83 14.70 -9.11
N PHE A 17 44.74 14.22 -10.34
CA PHE A 17 45.42 13.12 -11.01
C PHE A 17 46.63 12.48 -10.32
N CYS A 18 46.56 11.17 -10.11
CA CYS A 18 47.73 10.29 -10.21
C CYS A 18 47.40 9.19 -11.24
N ASN A 19 48.06 9.27 -12.39
CA ASN A 19 47.99 8.33 -13.50
C ASN A 19 49.34 7.60 -13.52
N ALA A 20 49.34 6.27 -13.40
CA ALA A 20 50.53 5.44 -13.63
C ALA A 20 50.09 4.08 -14.20
N GLN A 21 50.65 3.73 -15.35
CA GLN A 21 50.34 2.53 -16.15
C GLN A 21 51.32 1.38 -15.84
N GLY A 22 50.78 0.16 -15.89
CA GLY A 22 51.44 -1.00 -16.52
C GLY A 22 52.04 -2.08 -15.60
N LEU A 23 51.44 -3.29 -15.59
CA LEU A 23 52.07 -4.49 -16.17
C LEU A 23 51.05 -5.64 -16.33
N HIS A 24 51.20 -6.36 -17.44
CA HIS A 24 50.29 -7.36 -18.01
C HIS A 24 50.17 -8.66 -17.20
N SER A 25 48.96 -9.25 -17.20
CA SER A 25 48.77 -10.71 -17.29
C SER A 25 47.41 -11.01 -17.91
N ALA A 26 47.44 -11.62 -19.10
CA ALA A 26 46.28 -12.09 -19.83
C ALA A 26 45.69 -13.33 -19.14
N THR A 27 44.39 -13.33 -18.86
CA THR A 27 43.65 -14.57 -18.59
C THR A 27 42.19 -14.40 -19.03
N THR A 28 41.91 -15.01 -20.18
CA THR A 28 40.68 -15.73 -20.55
C THR A 28 39.33 -15.04 -20.32
N LEU A 29 38.73 -14.56 -21.41
CA LEU A 29 37.29 -14.35 -21.55
C LEU A 29 36.55 -15.68 -21.30
N GLN A 30 35.92 -15.82 -20.15
CA GLN A 30 34.79 -16.74 -19.98
C GLN A 30 33.62 -15.95 -19.42
N SER A 31 32.67 -15.70 -20.32
CA SER A 31 31.29 -15.33 -20.02
C SER A 31 30.71 -16.28 -18.98
N GLN A 32 30.63 -15.84 -17.73
CA GLN A 32 29.73 -16.45 -16.75
C GLN A 32 28.43 -15.64 -16.75
N HIS A 33 27.63 -15.99 -17.76
CA HIS A 33 26.18 -16.11 -17.72
C HIS A 33 25.52 -15.50 -16.47
N ALA A 34 24.87 -14.35 -16.68
CA ALA A 34 23.89 -13.79 -15.77
C ALA A 34 22.87 -14.86 -15.37
N ASN A 35 23.04 -15.46 -14.20
CA ASN A 35 22.09 -16.44 -13.66
C ASN A 35 21.57 -16.00 -12.29
N SER A 36 21.23 -14.71 -12.20
CA SER A 36 20.54 -14.10 -11.05
C SER A 36 19.30 -13.31 -11.52
N THR A 37 18.60 -13.83 -12.53
CA THR A 37 17.38 -13.21 -13.06
C THR A 37 16.28 -14.22 -13.41
N HIS A 38 16.40 -15.47 -12.92
CA HIS A 38 15.36 -16.50 -13.12
C HIS A 38 14.99 -17.30 -11.85
N ARG A 39 15.34 -16.77 -10.66
CA ARG A 39 14.76 -17.21 -9.37
C ARG A 39 14.01 -16.06 -8.68
N LYS A 40 13.36 -15.20 -9.47
CA LYS A 40 12.52 -14.11 -8.96
C LYS A 40 11.22 -13.95 -9.75
N LEU A 41 10.70 -15.04 -10.30
CA LEU A 41 9.44 -15.04 -11.05
C LEU A 41 8.55 -16.26 -10.77
N LEU A 42 8.72 -16.91 -9.61
CA LEU A 42 7.80 -17.91 -9.05
C LEU A 42 7.90 -17.91 -7.51
N GLN A 43 8.13 -16.75 -6.89
CA GLN A 43 7.57 -16.59 -5.55
C GLN A 43 6.10 -16.42 -5.83
N GLN A 44 5.27 -17.40 -5.50
CA GLN A 44 3.82 -17.23 -5.40
C GLN A 44 3.63 -15.86 -4.72
N ALA A 45 3.17 -14.86 -5.46
CA ALA A 45 2.99 -13.53 -4.88
C ALA A 45 1.88 -13.71 -3.84
N SER A 46 2.25 -13.78 -2.57
CA SER A 46 1.26 -13.74 -1.49
C SER A 46 0.63 -12.36 -1.51
N CYS A 47 -0.67 -12.33 -1.24
CA CYS A 47 -1.37 -11.07 -1.20
C CYS A 47 -0.84 -10.16 -0.10
N ARG A 48 -0.82 -8.86 -0.37
CA ARG A 48 -0.35 -7.86 0.60
C ARG A 48 -1.37 -6.77 0.83
N ALA A 49 -1.11 -5.95 1.84
CA ALA A 49 -1.92 -4.80 2.20
C ALA A 49 -2.13 -3.84 1.00
N GLU A 50 -1.12 -3.69 0.14
CA GLU A 50 -1.19 -2.78 -1.00
C GLU A 50 -2.19 -3.23 -2.09
N GLU A 51 -2.61 -4.49 -2.05
CA GLU A 51 -3.58 -5.07 -2.99
C GLU A 51 -5.02 -5.00 -2.45
N ILE A 52 -5.23 -4.45 -1.26
CA ILE A 52 -6.57 -4.07 -0.79
C ILE A 52 -6.77 -2.59 -1.11
N SER A 53 -7.46 -2.33 -2.22
CA SER A 53 -7.80 -0.98 -2.64
C SER A 53 -9.07 -0.50 -1.94
N ILE A 54 -9.03 0.70 -1.37
CA ILE A 54 -10.18 1.33 -0.72
C ILE A 54 -10.41 2.68 -1.39
N SER A 55 -11.62 2.87 -1.93
CA SER A 55 -12.04 4.11 -2.56
C SER A 55 -13.26 4.68 -1.83
N GLN A 56 -13.39 6.01 -1.82
CA GLN A 56 -14.54 6.69 -1.23
C GLN A 56 -14.95 7.90 -2.06
N THR A 57 -16.19 7.90 -2.52
CA THR A 57 -16.75 8.95 -3.38
C THR A 57 -17.96 9.58 -2.71
N GLN A 58 -18.01 10.91 -2.68
CA GLN A 58 -19.22 11.62 -2.24
C GLN A 58 -20.26 11.60 -3.37
N ILE A 59 -21.47 11.15 -3.07
CA ILE A 59 -22.58 11.16 -4.02
C ILE A 59 -23.30 12.50 -3.90
N PRO A 60 -23.41 13.29 -4.98
CA PRO A 60 -24.18 14.54 -4.97
C PRO A 60 -25.65 14.30 -4.63
N GLY A 61 -26.24 15.19 -3.85
CA GLY A 61 -27.66 15.10 -3.48
C GLY A 61 -28.07 16.19 -2.51
N THR A 62 -29.36 16.21 -2.17
CA THR A 62 -29.91 17.05 -1.11
C THR A 62 -30.06 16.26 0.20
N GLY A 63 -30.08 16.96 1.33
CA GLY A 63 -30.22 16.35 2.66
C GLY A 63 -28.87 15.93 3.27
N ILE A 64 -28.87 14.81 4.00
CA ILE A 64 -27.65 14.28 4.65
C ILE A 64 -26.68 13.81 3.56
N PRO A 65 -25.41 14.25 3.58
CA PRO A 65 -24.40 13.79 2.63
C PRO A 65 -24.25 12.26 2.61
N LYS A 66 -23.95 11.74 1.42
CA LYS A 66 -23.82 10.30 1.16
C LYS A 66 -22.43 10.02 0.63
N TYR A 67 -21.83 8.94 1.11
CA TYR A 67 -20.50 8.52 0.72
C TYR A 67 -20.53 7.05 0.32
N ALA A 68 -20.23 6.77 -0.94
CA ALA A 68 -19.99 5.42 -1.43
C ALA A 68 -18.59 5.00 -1.01
N VAL A 69 -18.47 3.75 -0.56
CA VAL A 69 -17.20 3.11 -0.21
C VAL A 69 -17.09 1.85 -1.06
N GLU A 70 -15.94 1.66 -1.67
CA GLU A 70 -15.60 0.42 -2.37
C GLU A 70 -14.31 -0.15 -1.79
N ILE A 71 -14.32 -1.43 -1.47
CA ILE A 71 -13.15 -2.18 -1.01
C ILE A 71 -12.95 -3.33 -1.99
N VAL A 72 -11.78 -3.38 -2.61
CA VAL A 72 -11.46 -4.31 -3.71
C VAL A 72 -10.21 -5.08 -3.36
N ASN A 73 -10.25 -6.40 -3.51
CA ASN A 73 -9.04 -7.22 -3.52
C ASN A 73 -8.49 -7.28 -4.94
N THR A 74 -7.43 -6.52 -5.23
CA THR A 74 -6.75 -6.51 -6.52
C THR A 74 -5.64 -7.56 -6.62
N CYS A 75 -5.42 -8.37 -5.58
CA CYS A 75 -4.46 -9.45 -5.61
C CYS A 75 -4.95 -10.55 -6.56
N THR A 76 -4.04 -11.07 -7.39
CA THR A 76 -4.33 -12.13 -8.38
C THR A 76 -3.88 -13.53 -7.93
N SER A 77 -3.45 -13.65 -6.68
CA SER A 77 -3.05 -14.91 -6.05
C SER A 77 -4.27 -15.78 -5.71
N ASP A 78 -4.05 -17.09 -5.60
CA ASP A 78 -5.06 -18.03 -5.07
C ASP A 78 -5.29 -17.87 -3.55
N CYS A 79 -4.50 -17.01 -2.89
CA CYS A 79 -4.71 -16.62 -1.52
C CYS A 79 -5.79 -15.53 -1.41
N ALA A 80 -6.91 -15.81 -0.74
CA ALA A 80 -7.90 -14.78 -0.43
C ALA A 80 -7.68 -14.24 1.00
N PRO A 81 -7.42 -12.95 1.20
CA PRO A 81 -7.31 -12.36 2.52
C PRO A 81 -8.66 -12.45 3.26
N SER A 82 -8.59 -12.67 4.57
CA SER A 82 -9.74 -12.71 5.49
C SER A 82 -9.53 -11.76 6.66
N GLN A 83 -10.54 -11.62 7.53
CA GLN A 83 -10.45 -10.76 8.71
C GLN A 83 -9.93 -9.37 8.33
N ILE A 84 -10.51 -8.76 7.29
CA ILE A 84 -10.08 -7.46 6.81
C ILE A 84 -10.62 -6.40 7.75
N HIS A 85 -9.70 -5.75 8.46
CA HIS A 85 -9.96 -4.61 9.32
C HIS A 85 -9.58 -3.32 8.60
N VAL A 86 -10.40 -2.29 8.77
CA VAL A 86 -10.13 -0.94 8.30
C VAL A 86 -10.23 0.06 9.45
N HIS A 87 -9.38 1.08 9.38
CA HIS A 87 -9.54 2.28 10.19
C HIS A 87 -10.84 2.96 9.76
N CYS A 88 -11.60 3.42 10.75
CA CYS A 88 -12.91 4.03 10.53
C CYS A 88 -13.27 5.09 11.58
N GLY A 89 -12.34 5.41 12.48
CA GLY A 89 -12.51 6.34 13.59
C GLY A 89 -13.77 6.02 14.40
N GLN A 90 -14.61 7.04 14.59
CA GLN A 90 -15.89 6.94 15.28
C GLN A 90 -17.06 6.71 14.30
N PHE A 91 -16.85 5.88 13.26
CA PHE A 91 -17.79 5.66 12.16
C PHE A 91 -19.26 5.61 12.58
N ALA A 92 -20.10 6.45 11.99
CA ALA A 92 -21.54 6.44 12.21
C ALA A 92 -22.28 6.70 10.90
N SER A 93 -23.47 6.11 10.76
CA SER A 93 -24.34 6.29 9.60
C SER A 93 -25.78 6.52 10.06
N ALA A 94 -26.49 7.44 9.40
CA ALA A 94 -27.91 7.67 9.61
C ALA A 94 -28.77 6.49 9.10
N GLU A 95 -28.28 5.76 8.09
CA GLU A 95 -28.90 4.53 7.60
C GLU A 95 -28.12 3.29 8.05
N VAL A 96 -28.86 2.21 8.32
CA VAL A 96 -28.29 0.94 8.77
C VAL A 96 -27.59 0.25 7.61
N ILE A 97 -26.31 -0.03 7.79
CA ILE A 97 -25.54 -0.90 6.90
C ILE A 97 -25.63 -2.32 7.42
N PRO A 98 -25.89 -3.33 6.57
CA PRO A 98 -25.89 -4.73 7.00
C PRO A 98 -24.57 -5.09 7.68
N LYS A 99 -24.66 -5.70 8.88
CA LYS A 99 -23.47 -6.09 9.64
C LYS A 99 -22.61 -7.14 8.93
N SER A 100 -23.21 -7.91 8.02
CA SER A 100 -22.53 -8.85 7.14
C SER A 100 -21.68 -8.18 6.05
N ILE A 101 -21.75 -6.85 5.90
CA ILE A 101 -20.96 -6.08 4.91
C ILE A 101 -19.91 -5.22 5.63
N PHE A 102 -20.33 -4.50 6.67
CA PHE A 102 -19.46 -3.58 7.40
C PHE A 102 -19.95 -3.42 8.84
N THR A 103 -19.05 -3.51 9.82
CA THR A 103 -19.39 -3.30 11.23
C THR A 103 -18.21 -2.73 12.00
N ARG A 104 -18.46 -1.65 12.77
CA ARG A 104 -17.51 -1.17 13.77
C ARG A 104 -17.52 -2.10 14.98
N ILE A 105 -16.41 -2.77 15.23
CA ILE A 105 -16.25 -3.72 16.34
C ILE A 105 -15.53 -3.10 17.54
N ALA A 106 -14.73 -2.06 17.32
CA ALA A 106 -14.10 -1.25 18.36
C ALA A 106 -13.85 0.17 17.84
N ASP A 107 -13.36 1.05 18.71
CA ASP A 107 -12.94 2.38 18.29
C ASP A 107 -11.85 2.28 17.22
N ASP A 108 -12.07 2.98 16.10
CA ASP A 108 -11.18 2.93 14.94
C ASP A 108 -10.89 1.51 14.42
N ASP A 109 -11.86 0.61 14.59
CA ASP A 109 -11.78 -0.76 14.11
C ASP A 109 -13.11 -1.21 13.50
N CYS A 110 -13.12 -1.34 12.18
CA CYS A 110 -14.25 -1.84 11.43
C CYS A 110 -13.89 -3.13 10.68
N LEU A 111 -14.75 -4.13 10.83
CA LEU A 111 -14.66 -5.42 10.18
C LEU A 111 -15.45 -5.40 8.86
N VAL A 112 -14.81 -5.84 7.79
CA VAL A 112 -15.40 -5.99 6.46
C VAL A 112 -15.91 -7.42 6.29
N ILE A 113 -17.07 -7.57 5.65
CA ILE A 113 -17.72 -8.86 5.35
C ILE A 113 -17.78 -9.88 6.49
N GLY A 114 -17.97 -9.40 7.73
CA GLY A 114 -17.97 -10.28 8.91
C GLY A 114 -16.65 -11.04 9.12
N GLY A 115 -15.57 -10.62 8.48
CA GLY A 115 -14.26 -11.28 8.52
C GLY A 115 -14.11 -12.47 7.56
N GLU A 116 -15.08 -12.69 6.67
CA GLU A 116 -14.97 -13.69 5.60
C GLU A 116 -13.84 -13.33 4.61
N THR A 117 -13.52 -14.27 3.73
CA THR A 117 -12.51 -14.08 2.69
C THR A 117 -13.02 -13.17 1.58
N LEU A 118 -12.21 -12.19 1.18
CA LEU A 118 -12.46 -11.38 0.00
C LEU A 118 -11.68 -11.97 -1.18
N LYS A 119 -12.35 -12.61 -2.15
CA LYS A 119 -11.66 -13.32 -3.24
C LYS A 119 -11.03 -12.33 -4.22
N SER A 120 -10.13 -12.84 -5.06
CA SER A 120 -9.51 -12.06 -6.11
C SER A 120 -10.57 -11.37 -6.99
N ASN A 121 -10.45 -10.04 -7.14
CA ASN A 121 -11.36 -9.17 -7.88
C ASN A 121 -12.77 -9.03 -7.29
N ASP A 122 -13.04 -9.55 -6.09
CA ASP A 122 -14.30 -9.25 -5.39
C ASP A 122 -14.32 -7.78 -4.97
N VAL A 123 -15.51 -7.18 -5.06
CA VAL A 123 -15.77 -5.79 -4.70
C VAL A 123 -16.85 -5.75 -3.63
N ILE A 124 -16.53 -5.15 -2.49
CA ILE A 124 -17.50 -4.80 -1.46
C ILE A 124 -17.88 -3.34 -1.64
N SER A 125 -19.17 -3.08 -1.82
CA SER A 125 -19.69 -1.71 -1.98
C SER A 125 -20.80 -1.45 -0.97
N PHE A 126 -20.71 -0.30 -0.31
CA PHE A 126 -21.79 0.21 0.55
C PHE A 126 -21.82 1.73 0.55
N THR A 127 -22.96 2.30 0.92
CA THR A 127 -23.13 3.74 1.09
C THR A 127 -23.45 4.05 2.54
N TYR A 128 -22.81 5.08 3.09
CA TYR A 128 -23.15 5.61 4.40
C TYR A 128 -23.59 7.07 4.33
N PHE A 129 -24.37 7.47 5.33
CA PHE A 129 -24.99 8.79 5.40
C PHE A 129 -24.52 9.49 6.66
N ASN A 130 -23.79 10.58 6.52
CA ASN A 130 -23.35 11.38 7.66
C ASN A 130 -23.06 12.82 7.23
N THR A 131 -23.03 13.75 8.19
CA THR A 131 -22.68 15.15 7.93
C THR A 131 -21.20 15.32 7.58
N PHE A 132 -20.34 14.37 7.95
CA PHE A 132 -18.93 14.37 7.60
C PHE A 132 -18.46 13.03 7.01
N LYS A 133 -17.42 13.10 6.16
CA LYS A 133 -16.75 11.93 5.61
C LYS A 133 -15.85 11.31 6.67
N PHE A 134 -16.05 10.04 6.98
CA PHE A 134 -15.09 9.25 7.76
C PHE A 134 -14.00 8.74 6.81
N PRO A 135 -12.71 9.01 7.06
CA PRO A 135 -11.62 8.35 6.36
C PRO A 135 -11.69 6.85 6.63
N ILE A 136 -11.77 6.05 5.56
CA ILE A 136 -11.65 4.61 5.64
C ILE A 136 -10.35 4.21 4.97
N SER A 137 -9.47 3.53 5.71
CA SER A 137 -8.17 3.08 5.22
C SER A 137 -7.82 1.70 5.77
N PHE A 138 -6.95 0.98 5.08
CA PHE A 138 -6.54 -0.36 5.47
C PHE A 138 -5.89 -0.34 6.86
N LYS A 139 -6.29 -1.26 7.74
CA LYS A 139 -5.70 -1.44 9.07
C LYS A 139 -4.91 -2.74 9.15
N SER A 140 -5.56 -3.87 8.87
CA SER A 140 -4.91 -5.19 8.86
C SER A 140 -5.77 -6.22 8.12
N ALA A 141 -5.16 -7.34 7.76
CA ALA A 141 -5.87 -8.52 7.29
C ALA A 141 -5.04 -9.77 7.59
N HIS A 142 -5.71 -10.92 7.64
CA HIS A 142 -5.05 -12.21 7.64
C HIS A 142 -4.78 -12.64 6.20
N PHE A 143 -3.51 -12.57 5.82
CA PHE A 143 -2.99 -13.08 4.56
C PHE A 143 -2.43 -14.50 4.75
N CYS A 144 -2.30 -15.24 3.65
CA CYS A 144 -1.52 -16.46 3.56
C CYS A 144 -0.02 -16.11 3.47
#